data_AF-Q21Q14-F1
#
_entry.id   AF-Q21Q14-F1
#
_cell.length_a   1.000
_cell.length_b   1.000
_cell.length_c   1.000
_cell.angle_alpha   90.00
_cell.angle_beta   90.00
_cell.angle_gamma   90.00
#
_symmetry.space_group_name_H-M   'P 1'
#
loop_
_entity.id
_entity.type
_entity.pdbx_description
1 polymer ?
#
loop_
_entity_poly.entity_id
_entity_poly.type
_entity_poly.pdbx_seq_one_letter_code
_entity_poly.pdbx_strand_id
1 'polypeptide(L)'
;MLALIEFVVWLFVLPYVLFGMLLGHFAFLVFRTFEPRMLLAGVWFATLGLYLLPKRVPDELPFVSLVDSIAQSHIAGLSTPLAFLVMAGLLTVSAAVVAARRATRAIK
;
A
#
# COMPACT_ATOMS: atom_id res chain seq x y z
N MET A 1 21.18 39.59 -0.52
CA MET A 1 19.75 39.23 -0.73
C MET A 1 19.59 37.81 -1.25
N LEU A 2 20.30 37.41 -2.31
CA LEU A 2 20.17 36.08 -2.90
C LEU A 2 20.50 34.93 -1.92
N ALA A 3 21.56 35.07 -1.12
CA ALA A 3 21.93 34.10 -0.08
C ALA A 3 20.89 33.97 1.06
N LEU A 4 20.16 35.05 1.38
CA LEU A 4 19.10 35.02 2.39
C LEU A 4 17.89 34.22 1.89
N ILE A 5 17.55 34.40 0.61
CA ILE A 5 16.47 33.65 -0.05
C ILE A 5 16.83 32.16 -0.13
N GLU A 6 18.08 31.86 -0.51
CA GLU A 6 18.57 30.48 -0.56
C GLU A 6 18.54 29.81 0.83
N PHE A 7 18.96 30.50 1.88
CA PHE A 7 18.88 30.01 3.25
C PHE A 7 17.44 29.69 3.67
N VAL A 8 16.49 30.57 3.35
CA VAL A 8 15.07 30.36 3.64
C VAL A 8 14.53 29.15 2.86
N VAL A 9 14.88 29.00 1.58
CA VAL A 9 14.48 27.82 0.78
C VAL A 9 15.02 26.54 1.40
N TRP A 10 16.30 26.49 1.79
CA TRP A 10 16.87 25.33 2.46
C TRP A 10 16.19 25.04 3.79
N LEU A 11 15.88 26.06 4.59
CA LEU A 11 15.18 25.90 5.86
C LEU A 11 13.81 25.22 5.69
N PHE A 12 13.11 25.49 4.59
CA PHE A 12 11.81 24.87 4.29
C PHE A 12 11.94 23.51 3.60
N VAL A 13 12.88 23.33 2.67
CA VAL A 13 13.02 22.09 1.88
C VAL A 13 13.69 20.98 2.66
N LEU A 14 14.70 21.30 3.47
CA LEU A 14 15.53 20.34 4.19
C LEU A 14 14.72 19.45 5.16
N PRO A 15 13.73 19.97 5.92
CA PRO A 15 12.83 19.13 6.71
C PRO A 15 12.09 18.07 5.89
N TYR A 16 11.61 18.39 4.68
CA TYR A 16 10.92 17.42 3.83
C TYR A 16 11.87 16.35 3.29
N VAL A 17 13.09 16.73 2.93
CA VAL A 17 14.12 15.78 2.49
C VAL A 17 14.49 14.83 3.63
N LEU A 18 14.72 15.36 4.84
CA LEU A 18 15.01 14.56 6.02
C LEU A 18 13.83 13.63 6.37
N PHE A 19 12.60 14.13 6.29
CA PHE A 19 11.40 13.34 6.52
C PHE A 19 11.24 12.21 5.49
N GLY A 20 11.51 12.48 4.21
CA GLY A 20 11.53 11.47 3.15
C GLY A 20 12.59 10.38 3.38
N MET A 21 13.79 10.77 3.83
CA MET A 21 14.84 9.82 4.23
C MET A 21 14.41 8.97 5.43
N LEU A 22 13.78 9.59 6.43
CA LEU A 22 13.27 8.90 7.61
C LEU A 22 12.21 7.86 7.22
N LEU A 23 11.24 8.24 6.38
CA LEU A 23 10.23 7.33 5.84
C LEU A 23 10.85 6.17 5.05
N GLY A 24 11.86 6.45 4.22
CA GLY A 24 12.59 5.42 3.49
C GLY A 24 13.31 4.44 4.43
N HIS A 25 13.89 4.93 5.52
CA HIS A 25 14.55 4.11 6.53
C HIS A 25 13.55 3.25 7.31
N PHE A 26 12.41 3.82 7.71
CA PHE A 26 11.31 3.07 8.32
C PHE A 26 10.78 1.99 7.39
N ALA A 27 10.53 2.31 6.11
CA ALA A 27 10.12 1.33 5.12
C ALA A 27 11.16 0.20 4.98
N PHE A 28 12.45 0.53 4.95
CA PHE A 28 13.51 -0.47 4.91
C PHE A 28 13.53 -1.38 6.15
N LEU A 29 13.39 -0.81 7.35
CA LEU A 29 13.30 -1.56 8.61
C LEU A 29 12.06 -2.47 8.63
N VAL A 30 10.90 -1.94 8.22
CA VAL A 30 9.67 -2.71 8.10
C VAL A 30 9.86 -3.87 7.12
N PHE A 31 10.45 -3.64 5.93
CA PHE A 31 10.71 -4.72 4.97
C PHE A 31 11.81 -5.70 5.39
N ARG A 32 12.65 -5.36 6.37
CA ARG A 32 13.67 -6.26 6.92
C ARG A 32 13.07 -7.21 7.96
N THR A 33 12.14 -6.72 8.77
CA THR A 33 11.52 -7.49 9.87
C THR A 33 10.22 -8.18 9.43
N PHE A 34 9.51 -7.57 8.49
CA PHE A 34 8.25 -8.06 7.97
C PHE A 34 8.49 -8.65 6.59
N GLU A 35 8.22 -9.95 6.40
CA GLU A 35 8.28 -10.57 5.07
C GLU A 35 7.14 -10.01 4.21
N PRO A 36 7.40 -9.08 3.28
CA PRO A 36 6.33 -8.41 2.55
C PRO A 36 5.54 -9.40 1.69
N ARG A 37 6.15 -10.54 1.35
CA ARG A 37 5.54 -11.66 0.62
C ARG A 37 4.40 -12.30 1.42
N MET A 38 4.56 -12.52 2.73
CA MET A 38 3.51 -13.08 3.58
C MET A 38 2.36 -12.10 3.78
N LEU A 39 2.66 -10.81 3.96
CA LEU A 39 1.64 -9.76 4.07
C LEU A 39 0.84 -9.64 2.77
N LEU A 40 1.53 -9.60 1.63
CA LEU A 40 0.91 -9.55 0.31
C LEU A 40 0.07 -10.79 0.02
N ALA A 41 0.53 -11.99 0.39
CA ALA A 41 -0.25 -13.21 0.28
C ALA A 41 -1.51 -13.16 1.15
N GLY A 42 -1.39 -12.69 2.41
CA GLY A 42 -2.52 -12.53 3.31
C GLY A 42 -3.56 -11.55 2.78
N VAL A 43 -3.12 -10.40 2.26
CA VAL A 43 -3.99 -9.43 1.58
C VAL A 43 -4.66 -10.07 0.36
N TRP A 44 -3.93 -10.86 -0.43
CA TRP A 44 -4.48 -11.58 -1.58
C TRP A 44 -5.58 -12.56 -1.18
N PHE A 45 -5.36 -13.40 -0.18
CA PHE A 45 -6.37 -14.36 0.29
C PHE A 45 -7.58 -13.67 0.91
N ALA A 46 -7.38 -12.61 1.69
CA ALA A 46 -8.47 -11.85 2.31
C ALA A 46 -9.34 -11.15 1.25
N THR A 47 -8.72 -10.54 0.26
CA THR A 47 -9.41 -9.83 -0.84
C THR A 47 -10.12 -10.79 -1.79
N LEU A 48 -9.51 -11.93 -2.10
CA LEU A 48 -10.14 -13.01 -2.85
C LEU A 48 -11.36 -13.56 -2.10
N GLY A 49 -11.24 -13.77 -0.79
CA GLY A 49 -12.35 -14.19 0.05
C GLY A 49 -13.51 -13.20 0.06
N LEU A 50 -13.21 -11.89 0.18
CA LEU A 50 -14.19 -10.81 0.09
C LEU A 50 -14.85 -10.71 -1.31
N TYR A 51 -14.09 -10.97 -2.37
CA TYR A 51 -14.60 -10.95 -3.74
C TYR A 51 -15.52 -12.14 -4.04
N LEU A 52 -15.15 -13.33 -3.54
CA LEU A 52 -15.93 -14.56 -3.68
C LEU A 52 -17.10 -14.66 -2.69
N LEU A 53 -17.18 -13.73 -1.73
CA LEU A 53 -18.28 -13.71 -0.76
C LEU A 53 -19.60 -13.47 -1.51
N PRO A 54 -20.61 -14.33 -1.33
CA PRO A 54 -21.91 -14.14 -1.99
C PRO A 54 -22.52 -12.82 -1.53
N LYS A 55 -22.66 -11.87 -2.47
CA LYS A 55 -23.27 -10.57 -2.22
C LYS A 55 -24.76 -10.76 -1.99
N ARG A 56 -25.22 -10.54 -0.75
CA ARG A 56 -26.64 -10.55 -0.41
C ARG A 56 -27.31 -9.24 -0.86
N VAL A 57 -28.52 -9.35 -1.39
CA VAL A 57 -29.36 -8.19 -1.72
C VAL A 57 -29.73 -7.48 -0.40
N PRO A 58 -29.60 -6.15 -0.28
CA PRO A 58 -29.67 -5.45 1.00
C PRO A 58 -31.04 -5.46 1.71
N ASP A 59 -32.10 -5.95 1.06
CA ASP A 59 -33.48 -5.68 1.50
C ASP A 59 -34.01 -6.58 2.63
N GLU A 60 -33.27 -7.62 3.05
CA GLU A 60 -33.85 -8.65 3.95
C GLU A 60 -33.32 -8.66 5.41
N LEU A 61 -32.32 -7.84 5.78
CA LEU A 61 -31.72 -7.91 7.13
C LEU A 61 -31.51 -6.53 7.79
N PRO A 62 -32.00 -6.30 9.02
CA PRO A 62 -31.82 -5.04 9.75
C PRO A 62 -30.38 -4.78 10.22
N PHE A 63 -29.50 -5.78 10.12
CA PHE A 63 -28.09 -5.69 10.47
C PHE A 63 -27.22 -6.18 9.31
N VAL A 64 -26.46 -5.26 8.73
CA VAL A 64 -25.42 -5.56 7.73
C VAL A 64 -24.12 -5.80 8.48
N SER A 65 -23.48 -6.95 8.25
CA SER A 65 -22.20 -7.24 8.88
C SER A 65 -21.14 -6.26 8.37
N LEU A 66 -20.13 -5.95 9.20
CA LEU A 66 -19.01 -5.08 8.81
C LEU A 66 -18.30 -5.62 7.55
N VAL A 67 -18.26 -6.95 7.40
CA VAL A 67 -17.71 -7.65 6.25
C VAL A 67 -18.55 -7.42 4.99
N ASP A 68 -19.88 -7.52 5.09
CA ASP A 68 -20.79 -7.26 3.97
C ASP A 68 -20.76 -5.79 3.54
N SER A 69 -20.67 -4.87 4.50
CA SER A 69 -20.53 -3.43 4.22
C SER A 69 -19.27 -3.14 3.42
N ILE A 70 -18.14 -3.76 3.78
CA ILE A 70 -16.87 -3.63 3.04
C ILE A 70 -16.97 -4.29 1.66
N ALA A 71 -17.58 -5.47 1.56
CA ALA A 71 -17.75 -6.20 0.29
C ALA A 71 -18.62 -5.44 -0.73
N GLN A 72 -19.59 -4.65 -0.24
CA GLN A 72 -20.51 -3.86 -1.06
C GLN A 72 -20.06 -2.40 -1.25
N SER A 73 -19.07 -1.95 -0.49
CA SER A 73 -18.51 -0.59 -0.63
C SER A 73 -17.79 -0.41 -1.97
N HIS A 74 -17.74 0.83 -2.43
CA HIS A 74 -17.05 1.21 -3.66
C HIS A 74 -16.06 2.34 -3.37
N ILE A 75 -14.87 2.25 -3.95
CA ILE A 75 -13.83 3.28 -3.91
C ILE A 75 -13.65 3.76 -5.35
N ALA A 76 -13.88 5.06 -5.59
CA ALA A 76 -13.74 5.70 -6.90
C ALA A 76 -14.51 4.97 -8.04
N GLY A 77 -15.69 4.42 -7.74
CA GLY A 77 -16.54 3.70 -8.71
C GLY A 77 -16.19 2.22 -8.93
N LEU A 78 -15.09 1.73 -8.34
CA LEU A 78 -14.73 0.32 -8.34
C LEU A 78 -15.18 -0.33 -7.03
N SER A 79 -15.65 -1.58 -7.06
CA SER A 79 -15.93 -2.30 -5.82
C SER A 79 -14.65 -2.42 -4.99
N THR A 80 -14.73 -2.14 -3.69
CA THR A 80 -13.59 -2.13 -2.77
C THR A 80 -12.74 -3.42 -2.83
N PRO A 81 -13.31 -4.64 -2.93
CA PRO A 81 -12.50 -5.85 -3.11
C PRO A 81 -11.64 -5.83 -4.37
N LEU A 82 -12.16 -5.29 -5.47
CA LEU A 82 -11.45 -5.18 -6.75
C LEU A 82 -10.37 -4.10 -6.70
N ALA A 83 -10.63 -2.96 -6.05
CA ALA A 83 -9.62 -1.93 -5.81
C ALA A 83 -8.43 -2.48 -4.99
N PHE A 84 -8.71 -3.30 -3.97
CA PHE A 84 -7.67 -3.96 -3.20
C PHE A 84 -6.90 -5.02 -3.99
N LEU A 85 -7.56 -5.79 -4.87
CA LEU A 85 -6.89 -6.73 -5.76
C LEU A 85 -5.91 -6.02 -6.71
N VAL A 86 -6.32 -4.89 -7.29
CA VAL A 86 -5.45 -4.08 -8.18
C VAL A 86 -4.26 -3.52 -7.40
N MET A 87 -4.50 -2.93 -6.23
CA MET A 87 -3.45 -2.41 -5.35
C MET A 87 -2.47 -3.51 -4.92
N ALA A 88 -2.97 -4.67 -4.52
CA ALA A 88 -2.15 -5.82 -4.18
C ALA A 88 -1.30 -6.25 -5.36
N GLY A 89 -1.87 -6.38 -6.56
CA GLY A 89 -1.12 -6.70 -7.79
C GLY A 89 0.04 -5.73 -8.06
N LEU A 90 -0.21 -4.42 -7.98
CA LEU A 90 0.82 -3.38 -8.17
C LEU A 90 1.93 -3.48 -7.10
N LEU A 91 1.56 -3.72 -5.85
CA LEU A 91 2.52 -3.92 -4.77
C LEU A 91 3.35 -5.20 -4.95
N THR A 92 2.77 -6.28 -5.45
CA THR A 92 3.51 -7.52 -5.73
C THR A 92 4.51 -7.33 -6.86
N VAL A 93 4.11 -6.64 -7.94
CA VAL A 93 5.01 -6.34 -9.09
C VAL A 93 6.15 -5.44 -8.64
N SER A 94 5.86 -4.36 -7.90
CA SER A 94 6.90 -3.46 -7.39
C SER A 94 7.86 -4.17 -6.42
N ALA A 95 7.34 -5.01 -5.53
CA ALA A 95 8.15 -5.85 -4.64
C ALA A 95 9.05 -6.83 -5.42
N ALA A 96 8.53 -7.46 -6.48
CA ALA A 96 9.29 -8.35 -7.34
C ALA A 96 10.42 -7.62 -8.08
N VAL A 97 10.14 -6.42 -8.61
CA VAL A 97 11.16 -5.57 -9.26
C VAL A 97 12.25 -5.14 -8.28
N VAL A 98 11.88 -4.76 -7.06
CA VAL A 98 12.86 -4.40 -6.01
C VAL A 98 13.71 -5.60 -5.61
N ALA A 99 13.12 -6.78 -5.45
CA ALA A 99 13.84 -8.00 -5.15
C ALA A 99 14.81 -8.40 -6.28
N ALA A 100 14.36 -8.32 -7.54
CA ALA A 100 15.19 -8.60 -8.71
C ALA A 100 16.39 -7.66 -8.78
N ARG A 101 16.20 -6.34 -8.57
CA ARG A 101 17.28 -5.34 -8.54
C ARG A 101 18.28 -5.57 -7.42
N ARG A 102 17.83 -6.03 -6.24
CA ARG A 102 18.72 -6.39 -5.13
C ARG A 102 19.59 -7.60 -5.50
N ALA A 103 19.01 -8.62 -6.13
CA ALA A 103 19.75 -9.79 -6.58
C ALA A 103 20.82 -9.43 -7.63
N THR A 104 20.53 -8.52 -8.57
CA THR A 104 21.51 -8.08 -9.57
C THR A 104 22.67 -7.28 -8.97
N ARG A 105 22.44 -6.54 -7.88
CA ARG A 105 23.49 -5.80 -7.16
C ARG A 105 24.35 -6.68 -6.26
N ALA A 106 23.85 -7.84 -5.83
CA ALA A 106 24.61 -8.78 -5.00
C ALA A 106 25.59 -9.66 -5.80
N ILE A 107 25.46 -9.68 -7.14
CA ILE A 107 26.32 -10.45 -8.07
C ILE A 107 27.48 -9.59 -8.62
N LYS A 108 27.44 -8.26 -8.42
CA LYS A 108 28.54 -7.34 -8.71
C LYS A 108 29.35 -7.06 -7.46
#